data_AF-A0A812WMV7-F1
#
_entry.id   AF-A0A812WMV7-F1
#
_cell.length_a   1.000
_cell.length_b   1.000
_cell.length_c   1.000
_cell.angle_alpha   90.00
_cell.angle_beta   90.00
_cell.angle_gamma   90.00
#
_symmetry.space_group_name_H-M   'P 1'
#
loop_
_entity.id
_entity.type
_entity.pdbx_description
1 polymer ?
#
loop_
_entity_poly.entity_id
_entity_poly.type
_entity_poly.pdbx_seq_one_letter_code
_entity_poly.pdbx_strand_id
1 'polypeptide(L)'
;EFEPHNLPLVVLGTFALWFGWYGFNPGSTLGMHDGATGAMAAQVAMNTTIAAATGGITVFMLRYAILKKYDVGGLCNGILAGLVSITAPCGSVECGSAFAIGFIGALVYQGSSMLLQKLKIDDPVDASPVHGFCGIWGVLAAGLFDWGKGFDTFHGWSGFSCMPVSETDSTCQTGIGGTAIGAQCILVLMVIAWAGSLSGLAFFALKKTGKLRIDEYTEETGMDMKQHSPPKAYAIGRRGPPGPWFSLEVTESWAPWAFVKGDTKRVIAALELLATLVAVKLWVPESDSRQLSIVSMRGFTDNRSNESLVRKGMTTKFPSTLILMELTEELASKNSQLELSWLRRDSNQLADDLTNEKFDMFDSALRIPLKGEELEWKVLDKLLRHSDSFYKEVKTRKASAAVKLPASKRARRLQPW
;
A
#
# COMPACT_ATOMS: atom_id res chain seq x y z
N GLU A 1 0.27 -5.31 -2.09
CA GLU A 1 1.30 -4.90 -1.12
C GLU A 1 0.66 -3.87 -0.20
N PHE A 2 0.95 -3.93 1.09
CA PHE A 2 0.45 -2.93 2.04
C PHE A 2 1.32 -1.68 1.93
N GLU A 3 0.69 -0.51 1.92
CA GLU A 3 1.42 0.76 1.92
C GLU A 3 2.12 0.96 3.28
N PRO A 4 3.36 1.48 3.30
CA PRO A 4 4.05 1.79 4.54
C PRO A 4 3.25 2.81 5.37
N HIS A 5 3.04 2.51 6.65
CA HIS A 5 2.24 3.39 7.52
C HIS A 5 2.87 4.80 7.69
N ASN A 6 4.19 4.90 7.66
CA ASN A 6 4.94 6.15 7.80
C ASN A 6 6.34 6.02 7.18
N LEU A 7 6.48 6.49 5.94
CA LEU A 7 7.74 6.41 5.20
C LEU A 7 8.90 7.21 5.87
N PRO A 8 8.69 8.42 6.42
CA PRO A 8 9.71 9.09 7.23
C PRO A 8 10.26 8.26 8.38
N LEU A 9 9.41 7.49 9.09
CA LEU A 9 9.87 6.58 10.15
C LEU A 9 10.71 5.43 9.61
N VAL A 10 10.38 4.90 8.42
CA VAL A 10 11.22 3.89 7.74
C VAL A 10 12.60 4.44 7.42
N VAL A 11 12.67 5.68 6.90
CA VAL A 11 13.94 6.35 6.62
C VAL A 11 14.74 6.60 7.90
N LEU A 12 14.08 7.06 8.97
CA LEU A 12 14.72 7.25 10.28
C LEU A 12 15.26 5.92 10.84
N GLY A 13 14.47 4.84 10.75
CA GLY A 13 14.90 3.50 11.15
C GLY A 13 16.10 3.01 10.33
N THR A 14 16.09 3.24 9.02
CA THR A 14 17.22 2.89 8.13
C THR A 14 18.47 3.67 8.48
N PHE A 15 18.35 4.97 8.77
CA PHE A 15 19.46 5.79 9.22
C PHE A 15 20.03 5.29 10.56
N ALA A 16 19.15 4.99 11.53
CA ALA A 16 19.56 4.46 12.82
C ALA A 16 20.26 3.10 12.68
N LEU A 17 19.76 2.22 11.80
CA LEU A 17 20.38 0.93 11.50
C LEU A 17 21.75 1.09 10.83
N TRP A 18 21.88 1.98 9.84
CA TRP A 18 23.18 2.24 9.20
C TRP A 18 24.19 2.81 10.22
N PHE A 19 23.79 3.80 11.02
CA PHE A 19 24.62 4.32 12.09
C PHE A 19 25.01 3.23 13.09
N GLY A 20 24.06 2.42 13.55
CA GLY A 20 24.30 1.28 14.43
C GLY A 20 25.23 0.23 13.82
N TRP A 21 25.22 0.08 12.50
CA TRP A 21 26.08 -0.86 11.79
C TRP A 21 27.58 -0.51 11.87
N TYR A 22 27.92 0.76 12.15
CA TYR A 22 29.30 1.15 12.48
C TYR A 22 29.74 0.63 13.86
N GLY A 23 28.81 0.41 14.79
CA GLY A 23 29.09 -0.34 16.01
C GLY A 23 29.14 -1.86 15.76
N PHE A 24 28.32 -2.36 14.84
CA PHE A 24 28.22 -3.79 14.54
C PHE A 24 29.45 -4.33 13.79
N ASN A 25 29.77 -3.77 12.63
CA ASN A 25 30.85 -4.27 11.78
C ASN A 25 32.23 -3.81 12.30
N PRO A 26 32.57 -2.51 12.34
CA PRO A 26 33.85 -2.06 12.90
C PRO A 26 34.09 -2.50 14.34
N GLY A 27 33.05 -2.53 15.19
CA GLY A 27 33.19 -3.03 16.56
C GLY A 27 33.56 -4.52 16.64
N SER A 28 33.28 -5.30 15.58
CA SER A 28 33.67 -6.71 15.49
C SER A 28 35.19 -6.91 15.29
N THR A 29 35.98 -5.86 15.11
CA THR A 29 37.46 -5.95 15.21
C THR A 29 37.93 -6.13 16.66
N LEU A 30 37.05 -5.91 17.65
CA LEU A 30 37.30 -6.09 19.09
C LEU A 30 38.44 -5.23 19.68
N GLY A 31 38.97 -4.28 18.90
CA GLY A 31 40.06 -3.43 19.35
C GLY A 31 40.43 -2.35 18.33
N MET A 32 40.90 -1.22 18.86
CA MET A 32 41.53 -0.11 18.14
C MET A 32 42.70 0.45 18.97
N HIS A 33 43.42 -0.44 19.65
CA HIS A 33 44.42 -0.09 20.65
C HIS A 33 45.79 0.22 20.04
N ASP A 34 46.02 -0.18 18.79
CA ASP A 34 47.23 0.11 18.03
C ASP A 34 46.90 0.51 16.58
N GLY A 35 47.93 0.87 15.82
CA GLY A 35 47.76 1.31 14.42
C GLY A 35 47.21 0.23 13.49
N ALA A 36 47.50 -1.04 13.75
CA ALA A 36 47.07 -2.15 12.90
C ALA A 36 45.56 -2.45 13.11
N THR A 37 45.15 -2.59 14.36
CA THR A 37 43.74 -2.81 14.75
C THR A 37 42.87 -1.60 14.43
N GLY A 38 43.41 -0.38 14.58
CA GLY A 38 42.76 0.86 14.14
C GLY A 38 42.55 0.94 12.63
N ALA A 39 43.56 0.56 11.82
CA ALA A 39 43.43 0.49 10.36
C ALA A 39 42.37 -0.55 9.93
N MET A 40 42.27 -1.68 10.65
CA MET A 40 41.28 -2.71 10.36
C MET A 40 39.86 -2.18 10.60
N ALA A 41 39.61 -1.56 11.74
CA ALA A 41 38.31 -0.98 12.05
C ALA A 41 37.92 0.10 11.03
N ALA A 42 38.88 0.95 10.62
CA ALA A 42 38.65 1.97 9.60
C ALA A 42 38.28 1.38 8.23
N GLN A 43 38.95 0.31 7.81
CA GLN A 43 38.63 -0.37 6.56
C GLN A 43 37.26 -1.05 6.63
N VAL A 44 36.96 -1.75 7.72
CA VAL A 44 35.65 -2.38 7.95
C VAL A 44 34.54 -1.34 7.88
N ALA A 45 34.77 -0.15 8.47
CA ALA A 45 33.83 0.96 8.41
C ALA A 45 33.62 1.46 6.96
N MET A 46 34.69 1.56 6.19
CA MET A 46 34.62 1.95 4.78
C MET A 46 33.84 0.93 3.95
N ASN A 47 34.17 -0.37 4.08
CA ASN A 47 33.47 -1.46 3.41
C ASN A 47 31.98 -1.45 3.73
N THR A 48 31.63 -1.25 5.01
CA THR A 48 30.25 -1.19 5.48
C THR A 48 29.46 -0.11 4.75
N THR A 49 30.00 1.10 4.65
CA THR A 49 29.31 2.22 3.99
C THR A 49 29.32 2.12 2.46
N ILE A 50 30.39 1.62 1.85
CA ILE A 50 30.42 1.39 0.39
C ILE A 50 29.32 0.41 -0.01
N ALA A 51 29.22 -0.73 0.69
CA ALA A 51 28.23 -1.74 0.36
C ALA A 51 26.80 -1.25 0.59
N ALA A 52 26.56 -0.53 1.69
CA ALA A 52 25.27 0.10 1.99
C ALA A 52 24.83 1.10 0.91
N ALA A 53 25.72 2.02 0.54
CA ALA A 53 25.46 3.02 -0.50
C ALA A 53 25.21 2.35 -1.86
N THR A 54 26.04 1.36 -2.22
CA THR A 54 25.92 0.65 -3.49
C THR A 54 24.63 -0.16 -3.56
N GLY A 55 24.28 -0.87 -2.48
CA GLY A 55 23.03 -1.63 -2.40
C GLY A 55 21.80 -0.73 -2.54
N GLY A 56 21.77 0.38 -1.80
CA GLY A 56 20.70 1.38 -1.86
C GLY A 56 20.51 1.96 -3.25
N ILE A 57 21.58 2.50 -3.85
CA ILE A 57 21.53 3.10 -5.19
C ILE A 57 21.11 2.06 -6.24
N THR A 58 21.61 0.83 -6.13
CA THR A 58 21.29 -0.24 -7.08
C THR A 58 19.80 -0.57 -7.06
N VAL A 59 19.20 -0.80 -5.88
CA VAL A 59 17.75 -1.07 -5.78
C VAL A 59 16.94 0.14 -6.23
N PHE A 60 17.33 1.35 -5.83
CA PHE A 60 16.65 2.58 -6.24
C PHE A 60 16.62 2.74 -7.76
N MET A 61 17.77 2.61 -8.42
CA MET A 61 17.86 2.73 -9.88
C MET A 61 17.12 1.60 -10.59
N LEU A 62 17.23 0.35 -10.09
CA LEU A 62 16.53 -0.80 -10.66
C LEU A 62 15.01 -0.64 -10.56
N ARG A 63 14.49 -0.27 -9.38
CA ARG A 63 13.06 -0.04 -9.18
C ARG A 63 12.57 1.17 -9.95
N TYR A 64 13.35 2.25 -10.04
CA TYR A 64 13.01 3.39 -10.91
C TYR A 64 12.93 2.96 -12.38
N ALA A 65 13.87 2.13 -12.86
CA ALA A 65 13.86 1.63 -14.23
C ALA A 65 12.62 0.78 -14.54
N ILE A 66 12.18 -0.05 -13.60
CA ILE A 66 11.01 -0.96 -13.72
C ILE A 66 9.68 -0.22 -13.53
N LEU A 67 9.55 0.55 -12.45
CA LEU A 67 8.28 1.17 -12.01
C LEU A 67 8.06 2.57 -12.59
N LYS A 68 9.11 3.23 -13.10
CA LYS A 68 9.10 4.64 -13.50
C LYS A 68 8.65 5.60 -12.40
N LYS A 69 8.87 5.22 -11.14
CA LYS A 69 8.54 5.98 -9.93
C LYS A 69 9.69 5.88 -8.92
N TYR A 70 9.84 6.90 -8.09
CA TYR A 70 10.82 6.90 -7.02
C TYR A 70 10.30 6.09 -5.83
N ASP A 71 10.96 4.97 -5.56
CA ASP A 71 10.62 4.09 -4.45
C ASP A 71 11.64 4.24 -3.32
N VAL A 72 11.27 5.04 -2.33
CA VAL A 72 12.10 5.32 -1.14
C VAL A 72 12.14 4.11 -0.20
N GLY A 73 11.08 3.33 -0.11
CA GLY A 73 11.06 2.10 0.69
C GLY A 73 12.03 1.06 0.10
N GLY A 74 12.01 0.91 -1.22
CA GLY A 74 12.98 0.10 -1.96
C GLY A 74 14.42 0.57 -1.77
N LEU A 75 14.70 1.88 -1.81
CA LEU A 75 16.01 2.43 -1.48
C LEU A 75 16.46 2.01 -0.06
N CYS A 76 15.58 2.14 0.93
CA CYS A 76 15.87 1.75 2.31
C CYS A 76 16.21 0.26 2.45
N ASN A 77 15.40 -0.61 1.85
CA ASN A 77 15.69 -2.05 1.84
C ASN A 77 16.96 -2.38 1.05
N GLY A 78 17.28 -1.64 -0.01
CA GLY A 78 18.55 -1.78 -0.73
C GLY A 78 19.78 -1.41 0.12
N ILE A 79 19.67 -0.37 0.94
CA ILE A 79 20.71 -0.01 1.92
C ILE A 79 20.94 -1.17 2.89
N LEU A 80 19.85 -1.71 3.46
CA LEU A 80 19.93 -2.84 4.38
C LEU A 80 20.48 -4.10 3.69
N ALA A 81 20.07 -4.38 2.46
CA ALA A 81 20.60 -5.50 1.67
C ALA A 81 22.12 -5.39 1.48
N GLY A 82 22.64 -4.18 1.22
CA GLY A 82 24.07 -3.91 1.14
C GLY A 82 24.80 -4.12 2.47
N LEU A 83 24.24 -3.59 3.57
CA LEU A 83 24.76 -3.76 4.93
C LEU A 83 24.81 -5.23 5.37
N VAL A 84 23.74 -5.99 5.12
CA VAL A 84 23.71 -7.43 5.40
C VAL A 84 24.73 -8.17 4.54
N SER A 85 24.81 -7.88 3.25
CA SER A 85 25.70 -8.59 2.31
C SER A 85 27.18 -8.42 2.67
N ILE A 86 27.58 -7.26 3.20
CA ILE A 86 28.97 -7.02 3.58
C ILE A 86 29.31 -7.53 4.98
N THR A 87 28.33 -7.88 5.81
CA THR A 87 28.54 -8.17 7.25
C THR A 87 29.56 -9.29 7.49
N ALA A 88 29.40 -10.44 6.83
CA ALA A 88 30.38 -11.52 6.95
C ALA A 88 31.77 -11.17 6.37
N PRO A 89 31.88 -10.59 5.16
CA PRO A 89 33.17 -10.26 4.55
C PRO A 89 33.83 -8.95 5.01
N CYS A 90 33.20 -8.14 5.87
CA CYS A 90 33.57 -6.73 6.03
C CYS A 90 35.03 -6.47 6.44
N GLY A 91 35.68 -7.41 7.14
CA GLY A 91 37.09 -7.35 7.54
C GLY A 91 38.06 -8.07 6.61
N SER A 92 37.57 -8.88 5.67
CA SER A 92 38.36 -9.76 4.82
C SER A 92 38.33 -9.39 3.34
N VAL A 93 37.66 -8.29 2.95
CA VAL A 93 37.54 -7.86 1.54
C VAL A 93 37.94 -6.42 1.30
N GLU A 94 38.35 -6.12 0.07
CA GLU A 94 38.75 -4.77 -0.31
C GLU A 94 37.58 -3.83 -0.50
N CYS A 95 37.83 -2.52 -0.45
CA CYS A 95 36.80 -1.50 -0.71
C CYS A 95 36.16 -1.68 -2.11
N GLY A 96 36.93 -2.11 -3.11
CA GLY A 96 36.41 -2.43 -4.43
C GLY A 96 35.49 -3.66 -4.42
N SER A 97 35.86 -4.70 -3.67
CA SER A 97 35.01 -5.87 -3.45
C SER A 97 33.72 -5.52 -2.71
N ALA A 98 33.77 -4.63 -1.72
CA ALA A 98 32.59 -4.18 -0.98
C ALA A 98 31.52 -3.54 -1.90
N PHE A 99 31.95 -2.80 -2.92
CA PHE A 99 31.05 -2.28 -3.95
C PHE A 99 30.35 -3.42 -4.70
N ALA A 100 31.12 -4.40 -5.21
CA ALA A 100 30.56 -5.54 -5.95
C ALA A 100 29.61 -6.38 -5.08
N ILE A 101 29.97 -6.60 -3.82
CA ILE A 101 29.16 -7.34 -2.84
C ILE A 101 27.83 -6.62 -2.57
N GLY A 102 27.86 -5.30 -2.38
CA GLY A 102 26.65 -4.50 -2.20
C GLY A 102 25.76 -4.48 -3.44
N PHE A 103 26.36 -4.36 -4.64
CA PHE A 103 25.63 -4.40 -5.92
C PHE A 103 24.93 -5.74 -6.14
N ILE A 104 25.65 -6.86 -5.98
CA ILE A 104 25.07 -8.20 -6.14
C ILE A 104 24.04 -8.47 -5.04
N GLY A 105 24.31 -8.02 -3.81
CA GLY A 105 23.38 -8.10 -2.69
C GLY A 105 22.02 -7.44 -2.98
N ALA A 106 22.03 -6.27 -3.61
CA ALA A 106 20.81 -5.60 -4.07
C ALA A 106 20.03 -6.39 -5.13
N LEU A 107 20.72 -7.06 -6.07
CA LEU A 107 20.08 -7.93 -7.06
C LEU A 107 19.50 -9.18 -6.41
N VAL A 108 20.21 -9.78 -5.44
CA VAL A 108 19.72 -10.91 -4.64
C VAL A 108 18.47 -10.51 -3.85
N TYR A 109 18.47 -9.36 -3.21
CA TYR A 109 17.30 -8.80 -2.53
C TYR A 109 16.11 -8.65 -3.50
N GLN A 110 16.31 -7.94 -4.62
CA GLN A 110 15.21 -7.67 -5.55
C GLN A 110 14.66 -8.96 -6.15
N GLY A 111 15.53 -9.91 -6.53
CA GLY A 111 15.15 -11.20 -7.08
C GLY A 111 14.40 -12.08 -6.08
N SER A 112 14.87 -12.13 -4.83
CA SER A 112 14.23 -12.94 -3.77
C SER A 112 12.89 -12.36 -3.30
N SER A 113 12.76 -11.03 -3.18
CA SER A 113 11.48 -10.37 -2.90
C SER A 113 10.45 -10.67 -3.99
N MET A 114 10.82 -10.52 -5.26
CA MET A 114 9.95 -10.89 -6.40
C MET A 114 9.59 -12.39 -6.41
N LEU A 115 10.52 -13.25 -6.01
CA LEU A 115 10.28 -14.69 -5.91
C LEU A 115 9.25 -15.02 -4.83
N LEU A 116 9.37 -14.45 -3.63
CA LEU A 116 8.42 -14.67 -2.54
C LEU A 116 7.01 -14.19 -2.92
N GLN A 117 6.91 -13.01 -3.54
CA GLN A 117 5.64 -12.50 -4.07
C GLN A 117 5.04 -13.46 -5.11
N LYS A 118 5.85 -13.98 -6.04
CA LYS A 118 5.41 -14.97 -7.03
C LYS A 118 4.95 -16.28 -6.40
N LEU A 119 5.60 -16.70 -5.32
CA LEU A 119 5.23 -17.89 -4.52
C LEU A 119 4.05 -17.63 -3.57
N LYS A 120 3.52 -16.40 -3.52
CA LYS A 120 2.45 -15.98 -2.59
C LYS A 120 2.82 -16.20 -1.12
N ILE A 121 4.10 -16.02 -0.80
CA ILE A 121 4.60 -16.02 0.57
C ILE A 121 4.60 -14.57 1.04
N ASP A 122 3.84 -14.28 2.09
CA ASP A 122 3.70 -12.95 2.66
C ASP A 122 4.79 -12.70 3.69
N ASP A 123 5.84 -11.99 3.27
CA ASP A 123 6.88 -11.45 4.13
C ASP A 123 6.66 -9.94 4.27
N PRO A 124 6.02 -9.48 5.37
CA PRO A 124 5.44 -8.14 5.44
C PRO A 124 6.48 -7.00 5.42
N VAL A 125 7.74 -7.31 5.68
CA VAL A 125 8.83 -6.31 5.77
C VAL A 125 10.03 -6.69 4.91
N ASP A 126 9.90 -7.67 4.01
CA ASP A 126 11.02 -8.27 3.27
C ASP A 126 12.17 -8.74 4.20
N ALA A 127 11.85 -9.27 5.40
CA ALA A 127 12.88 -9.72 6.34
C ALA A 127 13.72 -10.87 5.75
N SER A 128 13.08 -11.82 5.07
CA SER A 128 13.76 -12.96 4.45
C SER A 128 14.61 -12.53 3.26
N PRO A 129 14.12 -11.72 2.28
CA PRO A 129 14.96 -11.14 1.23
C PRO A 129 16.18 -10.40 1.76
N VAL A 130 15.98 -9.46 2.70
CA VAL A 130 17.05 -8.60 3.22
C VAL A 130 18.03 -9.35 4.09
N HIS A 131 17.58 -10.19 5.03
CA HIS A 131 18.46 -10.84 6.00
C HIS A 131 18.82 -12.28 5.62
N GLY A 132 17.84 -13.06 5.16
CA GLY A 132 18.04 -14.45 4.77
C GLY A 132 18.84 -14.57 3.48
N PHE A 133 18.30 -14.06 2.36
CA PHE A 133 18.94 -14.22 1.04
C PHE A 133 20.21 -13.40 0.89
N CYS A 134 20.23 -12.13 1.28
CA CYS A 134 21.47 -11.34 1.25
C CYS A 134 22.48 -11.81 2.30
N GLY A 135 22.06 -12.39 3.42
CA GLY A 135 22.97 -13.01 4.39
C GLY A 135 23.66 -14.24 3.83
N ILE A 136 22.91 -15.12 3.13
CA ILE A 136 23.48 -16.24 2.36
C ILE A 136 24.51 -15.72 1.35
N TRP A 137 24.15 -14.68 0.58
CA TRP A 137 25.08 -14.05 -0.35
C TRP A 137 26.33 -13.53 0.34
N GLY A 138 26.20 -12.82 1.48
CA GLY A 138 27.35 -12.28 2.20
C GLY A 138 28.31 -13.36 2.70
N VAL A 139 27.78 -14.46 3.25
CA VAL A 139 28.60 -15.61 3.69
C VAL A 139 29.35 -16.24 2.50
N LEU A 140 28.69 -16.40 1.35
CA LEU A 140 29.35 -16.89 0.14
C LEU A 140 30.38 -15.90 -0.40
N ALA A 141 30.06 -14.60 -0.36
CA ALA A 141 30.95 -13.53 -0.81
C ALA A 141 32.24 -13.46 0.01
N ALA A 142 32.18 -13.75 1.30
CA ALA A 142 33.38 -13.89 2.14
C ALA A 142 34.34 -14.96 1.64
N GLY A 143 33.82 -16.06 1.08
CA GLY A 143 34.63 -17.08 0.42
C GLY A 143 35.19 -16.67 -0.94
N LEU A 144 34.55 -15.72 -1.63
CA LEU A 144 34.85 -15.39 -3.04
C LEU A 144 35.76 -14.16 -3.21
N PHE A 145 35.63 -13.14 -2.35
CA PHE A 145 36.21 -11.80 -2.56
C PHE A 145 37.36 -11.43 -1.61
N ASP A 146 37.93 -12.43 -0.92
CA ASP A 146 38.99 -12.25 0.08
C ASP A 146 40.25 -11.56 -0.49
N TRP A 147 40.88 -10.63 0.26
CA TRP A 147 42.11 -9.88 -0.15
C TRP A 147 43.26 -10.82 -0.59
N GLY A 148 43.22 -12.11 -0.24
CA GLY A 148 44.28 -13.10 -0.44
C GLY A 148 44.28 -13.89 -1.74
N LYS A 149 43.86 -13.32 -2.87
CA LYS A 149 43.78 -14.02 -4.17
C LYS A 149 42.69 -15.10 -4.27
N GLY A 150 41.59 -15.00 -3.52
CA GLY A 150 40.35 -15.78 -3.66
C GLY A 150 40.47 -17.31 -3.53
N PHE A 151 41.26 -17.94 -4.39
CA PHE A 151 41.52 -19.37 -4.44
C PHE A 151 42.86 -19.82 -3.84
N ASP A 152 43.86 -18.93 -3.74
CA ASP A 152 45.17 -19.31 -3.22
C ASP A 152 45.23 -19.19 -1.70
N THR A 153 45.04 -17.99 -1.15
CA THR A 153 45.18 -17.69 0.28
C THR A 153 43.86 -17.18 0.84
N PHE A 154 43.43 -17.72 1.98
CA PHE A 154 42.17 -17.31 2.62
C PHE A 154 42.46 -16.65 3.97
N HIS A 155 41.94 -15.44 4.19
CA HIS A 155 42.06 -14.72 5.47
C HIS A 155 40.90 -15.05 6.41
N GLY A 156 39.72 -15.40 5.89
CA GLY A 156 38.60 -15.80 6.74
C GLY A 156 38.28 -14.77 7.81
N TRP A 157 38.21 -15.20 9.08
CA TRP A 157 37.92 -14.31 10.22
C TRP A 157 39.13 -13.45 10.65
N SER A 158 40.36 -13.80 10.27
CA SER A 158 41.56 -13.09 10.75
C SER A 158 41.80 -11.73 10.07
N GLY A 159 40.91 -11.33 9.15
CA GLY A 159 40.90 -10.00 8.54
C GLY A 159 42.11 -9.76 7.65
N PHE A 160 43.10 -9.02 8.15
CA PHE A 160 44.33 -8.71 7.43
C PHE A 160 45.37 -9.83 7.45
N SER A 161 45.22 -10.80 8.35
CA SER A 161 46.13 -11.94 8.42
C SER A 161 45.52 -13.13 7.70
N CYS A 162 46.34 -13.83 6.92
CA CYS A 162 45.95 -15.10 6.31
C CYS A 162 45.70 -16.17 7.38
N MET A 163 44.92 -17.21 7.05
CA MET A 163 44.84 -18.37 7.93
C MET A 163 46.18 -19.11 7.99
N PRO A 164 46.76 -19.33 9.19
CA PRO A 164 48.04 -20.00 9.36
C PRO A 164 47.91 -21.50 9.11
N VAL A 165 48.99 -22.17 8.66
CA VAL A 165 49.02 -23.63 8.43
C VAL A 165 48.70 -24.41 9.70
N SER A 166 49.15 -23.94 10.86
CA SER A 166 48.80 -24.49 12.16
C SER A 166 48.96 -23.44 13.27
N GLU A 167 48.59 -23.77 14.51
CA GLU A 167 48.85 -22.90 15.68
C GLU A 167 50.35 -22.64 15.91
N THR A 168 51.23 -23.52 15.39
CA THR A 168 52.69 -23.43 15.56
C THR A 168 53.41 -22.92 14.31
N ASP A 169 52.75 -22.88 13.16
CA ASP A 169 53.28 -22.44 11.88
C ASP A 169 52.44 -21.28 11.31
N SER A 170 52.97 -20.06 11.45
CA SER A 170 52.32 -18.82 11.00
C SER A 170 52.42 -18.56 9.51
N THR A 171 52.95 -19.50 8.72
CA THR A 171 52.93 -19.39 7.26
C THR A 171 51.49 -19.46 6.73
N CYS A 172 51.20 -18.69 5.69
CA CYS A 172 49.86 -18.66 5.10
C CYS A 172 49.52 -19.99 4.41
N GLN A 173 48.34 -20.52 4.70
CA GLN A 173 47.79 -21.65 3.95
C GLN A 173 47.57 -21.27 2.48
N THR A 174 48.01 -22.12 1.55
CA THR A 174 47.85 -21.92 0.11
C THR A 174 47.02 -23.04 -0.52
N GLY A 175 46.31 -22.74 -1.62
CA GLY A 175 45.50 -23.71 -2.37
C GLY A 175 44.19 -24.12 -1.70
N ILE A 176 43.72 -23.35 -0.71
CA ILE A 176 42.56 -23.70 0.13
C ILE A 176 41.24 -23.07 -0.33
N GLY A 177 41.21 -22.34 -1.43
CA GLY A 177 40.00 -21.64 -1.90
C GLY A 177 38.75 -22.50 -2.05
N GLY A 178 38.90 -23.67 -2.68
CA GLY A 178 37.80 -24.62 -2.83
C GLY A 178 37.26 -25.10 -1.48
N THR A 179 38.17 -25.34 -0.52
CA THR A 179 37.83 -25.71 0.85
C THR A 179 37.14 -24.56 1.58
N ALA A 180 37.61 -23.32 1.40
CA ALA A 180 37.01 -22.13 1.99
C ALA A 180 35.57 -21.91 1.49
N ILE A 181 35.34 -21.96 0.18
CA ILE A 181 33.98 -21.85 -0.40
C ILE A 181 33.10 -23.02 0.09
N GLY A 182 33.64 -24.24 0.09
CA GLY A 182 32.94 -25.42 0.62
C GLY A 182 32.52 -25.23 2.09
N ALA A 183 33.40 -24.66 2.92
CA ALA A 183 33.12 -24.34 4.31
C ALA A 183 32.01 -23.28 4.43
N GLN A 184 32.00 -22.23 3.61
CA GLN A 184 30.92 -21.24 3.60
C GLN A 184 29.57 -21.85 3.20
N CYS A 185 29.55 -22.73 2.20
CA CYS A 185 28.35 -23.46 1.80
C CYS A 185 27.82 -24.36 2.94
N ILE A 186 28.71 -25.10 3.60
CA ILE A 186 28.33 -25.93 4.75
C ILE A 186 27.81 -25.05 5.88
N LEU A 187 28.47 -23.93 6.17
CA LEU A 187 28.02 -22.97 7.18
C LEU A 187 26.60 -22.47 6.90
N VAL A 188 26.31 -22.05 5.66
CA VAL A 188 24.96 -21.64 5.24
C VAL A 188 23.94 -22.76 5.50
N LEU A 189 24.24 -23.99 5.08
CA LEU A 189 23.34 -25.13 5.27
C LEU A 189 23.11 -25.43 6.76
N MET A 190 24.15 -25.35 7.59
CA MET A 190 24.06 -25.57 9.02
C MET A 190 23.23 -24.47 9.71
N VAL A 191 23.43 -23.20 9.33
CA VAL A 191 22.63 -22.08 9.87
C VAL A 191 21.17 -22.22 9.48
N ILE A 192 20.87 -22.56 8.21
CA ILE A 192 19.50 -22.80 7.75
C ILE A 192 18.87 -23.98 8.49
N ALA A 193 19.59 -25.10 8.62
CA ALA A 193 19.09 -26.27 9.32
C ALA A 193 18.84 -25.98 10.80
N TRP A 194 19.78 -25.31 11.48
CA TRP A 194 19.66 -24.97 12.89
C TRP A 194 18.55 -23.96 13.15
N ALA A 195 18.61 -22.78 12.52
CA ALA A 195 17.62 -21.73 12.72
C ALA A 195 16.24 -22.16 12.22
N GLY A 196 16.17 -22.76 11.03
CA GLY A 196 14.92 -23.23 10.44
C GLY A 196 14.25 -24.33 11.26
N SER A 197 15.01 -25.29 11.80
CA SER A 197 14.44 -26.36 12.62
C SER A 197 13.95 -25.84 13.98
N LEU A 198 14.73 -25.02 14.68
CA LEU A 198 14.35 -24.47 15.98
C LEU A 198 13.18 -23.48 15.88
N SER A 199 13.24 -22.53 14.94
CA SER A 199 12.13 -21.61 14.67
C SER A 199 10.90 -22.38 14.19
N GLY A 200 11.07 -23.39 13.34
CA GLY A 200 9.99 -24.25 12.88
C GLY A 200 9.31 -24.99 14.02
N LEU A 201 10.08 -25.58 14.94
CA LEU A 201 9.56 -26.25 16.13
C LEU A 201 8.81 -25.26 17.04
N ALA A 202 9.41 -24.11 17.32
CA ALA A 202 8.82 -23.08 18.18
C ALA A 202 7.51 -22.53 17.60
N PHE A 203 7.52 -22.11 16.32
CA PHE A 203 6.31 -21.59 15.66
C PHE A 203 5.25 -22.67 15.46
N PHE A 204 5.63 -23.93 15.22
CA PHE A 204 4.66 -25.02 15.16
C PHE A 204 3.98 -25.25 16.52
N ALA A 205 4.73 -25.23 17.63
CA ALA A 205 4.16 -25.32 18.97
C ALA A 205 3.22 -24.13 19.28
N LEU A 206 3.61 -22.90 18.93
CA LEU A 206 2.75 -21.72 19.05
C LEU A 206 1.50 -21.80 18.18
N LYS A 207 1.61 -22.35 16.97
CA LYS A 207 0.47 -22.57 16.07
C LYS A 207 -0.49 -23.60 16.64
N LYS A 208 0.01 -24.70 17.18
CA LYS A 208 -0.81 -25.76 17.80
C LYS A 208 -1.55 -25.28 19.06
N THR A 209 -0.97 -24.34 19.78
CA THR A 209 -1.61 -23.73 20.96
C THR A 209 -2.50 -22.53 20.63
N GLY A 210 -2.65 -22.17 19.34
CA GLY A 210 -3.45 -21.02 18.91
C GLY A 210 -2.86 -19.65 19.30
N LYS A 211 -1.56 -19.58 19.62
CA LYS A 211 -0.87 -18.37 20.10
C LYS A 211 -0.03 -17.67 19.05
N LEU A 212 0.18 -18.28 17.88
CA LEU A 212 1.07 -17.73 16.85
C LEU A 212 0.47 -16.53 16.11
N ARG A 213 -0.84 -16.55 15.83
CA ARG A 213 -1.54 -15.50 15.08
C ARG A 213 -2.73 -15.02 15.90
N ILE A 214 -2.98 -13.72 15.85
CA ILE A 214 -4.17 -13.10 16.42
C ILE A 214 -5.44 -13.56 15.70
N ASP A 215 -6.59 -13.40 16.35
CA ASP A 215 -7.89 -13.67 15.71
C ASP A 215 -8.19 -12.66 14.59
N GLU A 216 -8.97 -13.09 13.60
CA GLU A 216 -9.30 -12.31 12.40
C GLU A 216 -9.94 -10.97 12.73
N TYR A 217 -10.84 -10.93 13.73
CA TYR A 217 -11.44 -9.68 14.20
C TYR A 217 -10.38 -8.70 14.70
N THR A 218 -9.42 -9.15 15.50
CA THR A 218 -8.32 -8.30 15.98
C THR A 218 -7.41 -7.84 14.85
N GLU A 219 -7.09 -8.74 13.92
CA GLU A 219 -6.29 -8.43 12.73
C GLU A 219 -6.96 -7.32 11.89
N GLU A 220 -8.29 -7.40 11.71
CA GLU A 220 -9.07 -6.40 11.01
C GLU A 220 -9.15 -5.06 11.76
N THR A 221 -9.38 -5.08 13.09
CA THR A 221 -9.48 -3.86 13.90
C THR A 221 -8.15 -3.14 14.14
N GLY A 222 -7.03 -3.87 14.03
CA GLY A 222 -5.69 -3.39 14.37
C GLY A 222 -5.27 -3.76 15.79
N MET A 223 -4.03 -4.23 15.94
CA MET A 223 -3.49 -4.72 17.21
C MET A 223 -3.45 -3.62 18.29
N ASP A 224 -3.16 -2.38 17.92
CA ASP A 224 -3.10 -1.24 18.84
C ASP A 224 -4.42 -1.01 19.57
N MET A 225 -5.55 -1.16 18.88
CA MET A 225 -6.88 -0.96 19.45
C MET A 225 -7.20 -1.95 20.57
N LYS A 226 -6.66 -3.18 20.49
CA LYS A 226 -6.94 -4.26 21.45
C LYS A 226 -5.87 -4.39 22.53
N GLN A 227 -4.59 -4.12 22.21
CA GLN A 227 -3.46 -4.44 23.08
C GLN A 227 -2.72 -3.24 23.67
N HIS A 228 -2.92 -2.02 23.16
CA HIS A 228 -2.16 -0.85 23.58
C HIS A 228 -3.05 0.24 24.21
N SER A 229 -2.48 0.99 25.15
CA SER A 229 -3.07 2.23 25.69
C SER A 229 -2.01 3.34 25.60
N PRO A 230 -2.23 4.40 24.80
CA PRO A 230 -3.45 4.68 24.04
C PRO A 230 -3.69 3.69 22.88
N PRO A 231 -4.97 3.42 22.51
CA PRO A 231 -5.34 2.40 21.51
C PRO A 231 -5.00 2.77 20.06
N LYS A 232 -4.26 3.86 19.84
CA LYS A 232 -3.85 4.35 18.51
C LYS A 232 -2.41 4.84 18.58
N ALA A 233 -1.55 4.35 17.68
CA ALA A 233 -0.16 4.80 17.54
C ALA A 233 -0.03 6.32 17.34
N TYR A 234 -1.01 6.93 16.68
CA TYR A 234 -1.07 8.38 16.49
C TYR A 234 -2.35 8.92 17.11
N ALA A 235 -2.18 9.83 18.07
CA ALA A 235 -3.15 10.89 18.24
C ALA A 235 -2.99 11.81 17.03
N ILE A 236 -3.54 11.43 15.87
CA ILE A 236 -4.00 12.45 14.92
C ILE A 236 -4.90 13.29 15.81
N GLY A 237 -4.44 14.50 16.13
CA GLY A 237 -5.12 15.32 17.12
C GLY A 237 -6.60 15.26 16.80
N ARG A 238 -7.43 15.01 17.82
CA ARG A 238 -8.86 15.30 17.75
C ARG A 238 -8.99 16.82 17.55
N ARG A 239 -8.67 17.29 16.35
CA ARG A 239 -9.53 18.24 15.68
C ARG A 239 -10.56 17.31 15.04
N GLY A 240 -11.77 17.29 15.58
CA GLY A 240 -12.89 16.57 14.97
C GLY A 240 -13.02 16.95 13.50
N PRO A 241 -13.87 16.31 12.70
CA PRO A 241 -14.32 17.07 11.55
C PRO A 241 -15.24 18.20 12.09
N PRO A 242 -15.61 19.18 11.27
CA PRO A 242 -15.10 19.40 9.93
C PRO A 242 -14.87 20.90 9.68
N GLY A 243 -14.47 21.25 8.47
CA GLY A 243 -14.94 22.50 7.91
C GLY A 243 -16.48 22.54 7.82
N PRO A 244 -17.06 23.34 6.91
CA PRO A 244 -18.49 23.32 6.69
C PRO A 244 -19.02 21.90 6.40
N TRP A 245 -20.17 21.56 6.95
CA TRP A 245 -20.92 20.33 6.66
C TRP A 245 -22.34 20.70 6.27
N PHE A 246 -23.04 19.82 5.56
CA PHE A 246 -24.41 20.10 5.13
C PHE A 246 -25.38 19.05 5.67
N SER A 247 -26.64 19.44 5.76
CA SER A 247 -27.76 18.53 5.92
C SER A 247 -28.76 18.79 4.81
N LEU A 248 -29.19 17.75 4.11
CA LEU A 248 -30.19 17.85 3.06
C LEU A 248 -31.39 16.99 3.43
N GLU A 249 -32.56 17.60 3.53
CA GLU A 249 -33.81 16.86 3.70
C GLU A 249 -34.30 16.33 2.35
N VAL A 250 -34.48 15.02 2.26
CA VAL A 250 -34.97 14.35 1.06
C VAL A 250 -36.44 14.01 1.25
N THR A 251 -37.32 14.63 0.45
CA THR A 251 -38.77 14.49 0.55
C THR A 251 -39.36 14.04 -0.79
N GLU A 252 -40.56 13.46 -0.77
CA GLU A 252 -41.22 12.95 -1.98
C GLU A 252 -41.60 14.08 -2.96
N SER A 253 -41.70 15.34 -2.50
CA SER A 253 -42.03 16.50 -3.33
C SER A 253 -40.99 16.79 -4.41
N TRP A 254 -39.71 16.78 -4.06
CA TRP A 254 -38.62 17.11 -4.99
C TRP A 254 -37.81 15.88 -5.43
N ALA A 255 -37.80 14.83 -4.61
CA ALA A 255 -37.07 13.59 -4.88
C ALA A 255 -37.97 12.35 -4.88
N PRO A 256 -39.05 12.28 -5.71
CA PRO A 256 -39.92 11.11 -5.76
C PRO A 256 -39.16 9.82 -6.13
N TRP A 257 -38.04 9.96 -6.85
CA TRP A 257 -37.12 8.87 -7.20
C TRP A 257 -36.47 8.19 -5.98
N ALA A 258 -36.36 8.88 -4.84
CA ALA A 258 -35.81 8.34 -3.60
C ALA A 258 -36.81 7.45 -2.84
N PHE A 259 -38.10 7.49 -3.21
CA PHE A 259 -39.18 6.78 -2.53
C PHE A 259 -39.76 5.63 -3.37
N VAL A 260 -39.06 5.22 -4.43
CA VAL A 260 -39.51 4.13 -5.31
C VAL A 260 -39.52 2.79 -4.56
N LYS A 261 -40.64 2.06 -4.69
CA LYS A 261 -40.81 0.74 -4.08
C LYS A 261 -39.99 -0.32 -4.81
N GLY A 262 -39.22 -1.08 -4.05
CA GLY A 262 -38.41 -2.21 -4.55
C GLY A 262 -36.94 -1.84 -4.72
N ASP A 263 -36.09 -2.51 -3.92
CA ASP A 263 -34.62 -2.38 -3.88
C ASP A 263 -34.06 -1.17 -3.09
N THR A 264 -34.30 -1.17 -1.77
CA THR A 264 -33.80 -0.18 -0.80
C THR A 264 -32.28 0.03 -0.89
N LYS A 265 -31.51 -1.00 -1.21
CA LYS A 265 -30.04 -0.90 -1.31
C LYS A 265 -29.62 0.03 -2.44
N ARG A 266 -30.33 0.03 -3.58
CA ARG A 266 -30.05 0.95 -4.70
C ARG A 266 -30.40 2.39 -4.35
N VAL A 267 -31.49 2.59 -3.63
CA VAL A 267 -31.89 3.91 -3.15
C VAL A 267 -30.83 4.47 -2.21
N ILE A 268 -30.38 3.69 -1.22
CA ILE A 268 -29.31 4.09 -0.29
C ILE A 268 -28.04 4.47 -1.06
N ALA A 269 -27.59 3.63 -1.99
CA ALA A 269 -26.40 3.93 -2.79
C ALA A 269 -26.56 5.23 -3.60
N ALA A 270 -27.75 5.49 -4.16
CA ALA A 270 -28.03 6.74 -4.86
C ALA A 270 -28.08 7.96 -3.93
N LEU A 271 -28.55 7.81 -2.68
CA LEU A 271 -28.55 8.89 -1.68
C LEU A 271 -27.14 9.24 -1.22
N GLU A 272 -26.26 8.25 -1.04
CA GLU A 272 -24.85 8.49 -0.74
C GLU A 272 -24.13 9.16 -1.93
N LEU A 273 -24.47 8.78 -3.16
CA LEU A 273 -23.96 9.46 -4.35
C LEU A 273 -24.54 10.89 -4.48
N LEU A 274 -25.79 11.12 -4.06
CA LEU A 274 -26.39 12.45 -3.98
C LEU A 274 -25.62 13.32 -2.97
N ALA A 275 -25.22 12.77 -1.82
CA ALA A 275 -24.39 13.51 -0.87
C ALA A 275 -23.06 13.96 -1.51
N THR A 276 -22.45 13.08 -2.33
CA THR A 276 -21.25 13.42 -3.10
C THR A 276 -21.51 14.55 -4.11
N LEU A 277 -22.64 14.50 -4.83
CA LEU A 277 -23.07 15.55 -5.75
C LEU A 277 -23.29 16.90 -5.06
N VAL A 278 -23.97 16.90 -3.92
CA VAL A 278 -24.22 18.12 -3.13
C VAL A 278 -22.92 18.71 -2.62
N ALA A 279 -21.99 17.87 -2.14
CA ALA A 279 -20.64 18.29 -1.77
C ALA A 279 -19.91 18.98 -2.95
N VAL A 280 -20.03 18.41 -4.16
CA VAL A 280 -19.47 19.02 -5.37
C VAL A 280 -20.11 20.38 -5.67
N LYS A 281 -21.44 20.51 -5.55
CA LYS A 281 -22.13 21.79 -5.78
C LYS A 281 -21.70 22.87 -4.79
N LEU A 282 -21.54 22.52 -3.52
CA LEU A 282 -21.22 23.48 -2.46
C LEU A 282 -19.78 23.96 -2.47
N TRP A 283 -18.84 23.04 -2.69
CA TRP A 283 -17.42 23.31 -2.37
C TRP A 283 -16.52 23.41 -3.59
N VAL A 284 -17.03 23.09 -4.78
CA VAL A 284 -16.25 23.19 -6.01
C VAL A 284 -16.54 24.53 -6.66
N PRO A 285 -15.53 25.40 -6.81
CA PRO A 285 -15.73 26.70 -7.41
C PRO A 285 -16.20 26.57 -8.86
N GLU A 286 -16.94 27.58 -9.32
CA GLU A 286 -17.25 27.72 -10.74
C GLU A 286 -15.97 27.92 -11.55
N SER A 287 -15.93 27.39 -12.77
CA SER A 287 -14.80 27.58 -13.68
C SER A 287 -15.08 28.72 -14.65
N ASP A 288 -14.09 29.60 -14.81
CA ASP A 288 -14.14 30.62 -15.87
C ASP A 288 -13.94 29.95 -17.24
N SER A 289 -14.74 30.38 -18.22
CA SER A 289 -14.72 29.90 -19.63
C SER A 289 -13.36 29.93 -20.36
N ARG A 290 -12.31 30.47 -19.74
CA ARG A 290 -10.95 30.59 -20.27
C ARG A 290 -9.92 29.65 -19.62
N GLN A 291 -10.29 28.87 -18.60
CA GLN A 291 -9.35 27.95 -17.93
C GLN A 291 -9.11 26.68 -18.76
N LEU A 292 -7.84 26.41 -19.09
CA LEU A 292 -7.39 25.16 -19.71
C LEU A 292 -7.05 24.06 -18.68
N SER A 293 -6.93 24.43 -17.40
CA SER A 293 -6.57 23.51 -16.31
C SER A 293 -7.79 22.81 -15.74
N ILE A 294 -7.73 21.49 -15.60
CA ILE A 294 -8.75 20.69 -14.92
C ILE A 294 -8.45 20.65 -13.42
N VAL A 295 -9.44 20.97 -12.58
CA VAL A 295 -9.31 20.81 -11.13
C VAL A 295 -9.60 19.36 -10.75
N SER A 296 -8.63 18.66 -10.17
CA SER A 296 -8.81 17.28 -9.68
C SER A 296 -9.11 17.29 -8.19
N MET A 297 -10.17 16.59 -7.80
CA MET A 297 -10.66 16.53 -6.43
C MET A 297 -10.68 15.09 -5.96
N ARG A 298 -10.41 14.88 -4.68
CA ARG A 298 -10.45 13.56 -4.06
C ARG A 298 -11.55 13.52 -3.01
N GLY A 299 -12.44 12.55 -3.14
CA GLY A 299 -13.51 12.27 -2.17
C GLY A 299 -13.38 10.87 -1.60
N PHE A 300 -14.05 10.63 -0.48
CA PHE A 300 -14.12 9.32 0.16
C PHE A 300 -15.57 8.89 0.36
N THR A 301 -15.84 7.61 0.16
CA THR A 301 -17.14 6.99 0.41
C THR A 301 -16.95 5.62 1.05
N ASP A 302 -17.80 5.25 1.98
CA ASP A 302 -17.83 3.90 2.54
C ASP A 302 -18.62 2.89 1.68
N ASN A 303 -19.18 3.34 0.54
CA ASN A 303 -19.86 2.49 -0.42
C ASN A 303 -19.03 2.23 -1.66
N ARG A 304 -18.51 1.00 -1.74
CA ARG A 304 -17.67 0.52 -2.84
C ARG A 304 -18.36 0.59 -4.20
N SER A 305 -19.69 0.53 -4.23
CA SER A 305 -20.46 0.65 -5.46
C SER A 305 -20.35 2.05 -6.05
N ASN A 306 -20.29 3.09 -5.21
CA ASN A 306 -20.22 4.48 -5.63
C ASN A 306 -18.84 4.82 -6.21
N GLU A 307 -17.75 4.37 -5.58
CA GLU A 307 -16.40 4.42 -6.17
C GLU A 307 -16.40 3.77 -7.57
N SER A 308 -16.93 2.54 -7.69
CA SER A 308 -16.96 1.86 -8.97
C SER A 308 -17.83 2.57 -10.01
N LEU A 309 -18.92 3.21 -9.60
CA LEU A 309 -19.84 3.94 -10.48
C LEU A 309 -19.18 5.19 -11.04
N VAL A 310 -18.60 6.03 -10.17
CA VAL A 310 -17.90 7.26 -10.57
C VAL A 310 -16.72 6.93 -11.47
N ARG A 311 -15.93 5.90 -11.13
CA ARG A 311 -14.79 5.46 -11.94
C ARG A 311 -15.19 4.96 -13.34
N LYS A 312 -16.34 4.28 -13.47
CA LYS A 312 -16.85 3.82 -14.76
C LYS A 312 -17.52 4.93 -15.56
N GLY A 313 -18.02 5.98 -14.90
CA GLY A 313 -18.74 7.09 -15.54
C GLY A 313 -20.09 6.70 -16.16
N MET A 314 -20.61 5.49 -15.90
CA MET A 314 -21.87 5.03 -16.49
C MET A 314 -22.61 4.00 -15.64
N THR A 315 -23.95 4.06 -15.70
CA THR A 315 -24.86 3.03 -15.18
C THR A 315 -26.22 3.14 -15.86
N THR A 316 -26.95 2.04 -15.94
CA THR A 316 -28.36 2.02 -16.41
C THR A 316 -29.35 1.79 -15.27
N LYS A 317 -28.85 1.71 -14.03
CA LYS A 317 -29.67 1.40 -12.86
C LYS A 317 -30.28 2.67 -12.28
N PHE A 318 -31.61 2.73 -12.29
CA PHE A 318 -32.37 3.74 -11.57
C PHE A 318 -32.38 3.44 -10.05
N PRO A 319 -32.28 4.44 -9.16
CA PRO A 319 -32.15 5.89 -9.44
C PRO A 319 -30.71 6.39 -9.64
N SER A 320 -29.67 5.59 -9.36
CA SER A 320 -28.26 6.02 -9.42
C SER A 320 -27.85 6.64 -10.75
N THR A 321 -28.44 6.21 -11.87
CA THR A 321 -28.22 6.81 -13.19
C THR A 321 -28.56 8.29 -13.26
N LEU A 322 -29.61 8.73 -12.56
CA LEU A 322 -30.03 10.13 -12.55
C LEU A 322 -28.98 10.99 -11.86
N ILE A 323 -28.55 10.55 -10.67
CA ILE A 323 -27.57 11.27 -9.85
C ILE A 323 -26.21 11.31 -10.55
N LEU A 324 -25.80 10.21 -11.20
CA LEU A 324 -24.55 10.16 -11.94
C LEU A 324 -24.55 11.11 -13.15
N MET A 325 -25.68 11.22 -13.87
CA MET A 325 -25.81 12.17 -14.97
C MET A 325 -25.69 13.62 -14.48
N GLU A 326 -26.41 13.96 -13.42
CA GLU A 326 -26.34 15.30 -12.81
C GLU A 326 -24.92 15.62 -12.29
N LEU A 327 -24.26 14.66 -11.63
CA LEU A 327 -22.87 14.79 -11.17
C LEU A 327 -21.88 14.99 -12.32
N THR A 328 -22.07 14.26 -13.42
CA THR A 328 -21.19 14.39 -14.59
C THR A 328 -21.35 15.77 -15.23
N GLU A 329 -22.59 16.25 -15.38
CA GLU A 329 -22.87 17.59 -15.90
C GLU A 329 -22.31 18.67 -14.97
N GLU A 330 -22.46 18.50 -13.66
CA GLU A 330 -21.93 19.44 -12.67
C GLU A 330 -20.40 19.55 -12.76
N LEU A 331 -19.70 18.42 -12.77
CA LEU A 331 -18.24 18.36 -12.92
C LEU A 331 -17.77 18.94 -14.25
N ALA A 332 -18.48 18.65 -15.35
CA ALA A 332 -18.17 19.18 -16.67
C ALA A 332 -18.31 20.72 -16.70
N SER A 333 -19.39 21.25 -16.14
CA SER A 333 -19.61 22.70 -16.08
C SER A 333 -18.56 23.44 -15.23
N LYS A 334 -18.00 22.77 -14.22
CA LYS A 334 -16.93 23.29 -13.36
C LYS A 334 -15.52 22.93 -13.85
N ASN A 335 -15.36 22.38 -15.05
CA ASN A 335 -14.08 21.89 -15.59
C ASN A 335 -13.24 21.08 -14.57
N SER A 336 -13.90 20.15 -13.88
CA SER A 336 -13.36 19.45 -12.73
C SER A 336 -13.47 17.93 -12.88
N GLN A 337 -12.61 17.19 -12.18
CA GLN A 337 -12.65 15.73 -12.08
C GLN A 337 -12.73 15.30 -10.62
N LEU A 338 -13.50 14.24 -10.37
CA LEU A 338 -13.66 13.64 -9.05
C LEU A 338 -13.04 12.23 -9.02
N GLU A 339 -12.03 12.06 -8.20
CA GLU A 339 -11.51 10.75 -7.77
C GLU A 339 -12.21 10.36 -6.46
N LEU A 340 -13.24 9.53 -6.55
CA LEU A 340 -13.96 9.03 -5.39
C LEU A 340 -13.36 7.68 -4.97
N SER A 341 -12.69 7.64 -3.82
CA SER A 341 -12.05 6.43 -3.29
C SER A 341 -12.90 5.77 -2.21
N TRP A 342 -12.92 4.44 -2.20
CA TRP A 342 -13.59 3.73 -1.11
C TRP A 342 -12.76 3.78 0.18
N LEU A 343 -13.43 4.04 1.30
CA LEU A 343 -12.90 3.98 2.64
C LEU A 343 -13.64 2.91 3.44
N ARG A 344 -12.97 2.23 4.36
CA ARG A 344 -13.63 1.26 5.25
C ARG A 344 -14.61 2.01 6.16
N ARG A 345 -15.80 1.43 6.38
CA ARG A 345 -16.90 2.08 7.12
C ARG A 345 -16.52 2.52 8.53
N ASP A 346 -15.77 1.70 9.25
CA ASP A 346 -15.25 1.99 10.59
C ASP A 346 -14.23 3.15 10.61
N SER A 347 -13.58 3.41 9.48
CA SER A 347 -12.73 4.57 9.27
C SER A 347 -13.55 5.83 8.91
N ASN A 348 -14.84 5.68 8.62
CA ASN A 348 -15.80 6.74 8.31
C ASN A 348 -16.79 7.00 9.47
N GLN A 349 -16.33 6.90 10.72
CA GLN A 349 -17.16 7.03 11.92
C GLN A 349 -18.01 8.32 11.96
N LEU A 350 -17.53 9.40 11.34
CA LEU A 350 -18.18 10.69 11.31
C LEU A 350 -19.46 10.69 10.46
N ALA A 351 -19.45 9.94 9.34
CA ALA A 351 -20.65 9.73 8.54
C ALA A 351 -21.67 8.86 9.29
N ASP A 352 -21.19 7.84 10.02
CA ASP A 352 -22.04 7.01 10.89
C ASP A 352 -22.63 7.86 12.04
N ASP A 353 -21.86 8.75 12.65
CA ASP A 353 -22.34 9.65 13.71
C ASP A 353 -23.45 10.59 13.19
N LEU A 354 -23.26 11.20 12.00
CA LEU A 354 -24.30 12.01 11.35
C LEU A 354 -25.58 11.21 11.08
N THR A 355 -25.44 9.97 10.59
CA THR A 355 -26.57 9.09 10.28
C THR A 355 -27.33 8.67 11.54
N ASN A 356 -26.64 8.57 12.67
CA ASN A 356 -27.23 8.21 13.96
C ASN A 356 -27.62 9.44 14.81
N GLU A 357 -27.69 10.62 14.20
CA GLU A 357 -28.03 11.89 14.86
C GLU A 357 -27.12 12.24 16.06
N LYS A 358 -25.86 11.79 16.01
CA LYS A 358 -24.83 12.10 17.01
C LYS A 358 -24.00 13.28 16.53
N PHE A 359 -24.29 14.45 17.09
CA PHE A 359 -23.65 15.71 16.67
C PHE A 359 -22.54 16.19 17.62
N ASP A 360 -22.12 15.37 18.59
CA ASP A 360 -21.13 15.74 19.62
C ASP A 360 -19.81 16.25 19.03
N MET A 361 -19.48 15.79 17.81
CA MET A 361 -18.26 16.13 17.08
C MET A 361 -18.47 17.18 15.98
N PHE A 362 -19.68 17.71 15.78
CA PHE A 362 -20.02 18.63 14.69
C PHE A 362 -20.44 19.99 15.23
N ASP A 363 -19.73 21.05 14.82
CA ASP A 363 -20.14 22.41 15.16
C ASP A 363 -21.41 22.78 14.38
N SER A 364 -22.50 23.01 15.11
CA SER A 364 -23.77 23.47 14.57
C SER A 364 -23.68 24.78 13.79
N ALA A 365 -22.71 25.66 14.11
CA ALA A 365 -22.49 26.92 13.40
C ALA A 365 -21.91 26.71 11.98
N LEU A 366 -21.29 25.56 11.73
CA LEU A 366 -20.72 25.18 10.44
C LEU A 366 -21.70 24.37 9.57
N ARG A 367 -22.92 24.14 10.07
CA ARG A 367 -23.98 23.43 9.34
C ARG A 367 -24.59 24.32 8.27
N ILE A 368 -24.62 23.81 7.04
CA ILE A 368 -25.35 24.37 5.91
C ILE A 368 -26.68 23.60 5.77
N PRO A 369 -27.82 24.15 6.23
CA PRO A 369 -29.11 23.51 6.04
C PRO A 369 -29.57 23.71 4.60
N LEU A 370 -29.80 22.61 3.89
CA LEU A 370 -30.26 22.62 2.50
C LEU A 370 -31.65 22.01 2.38
N LYS A 371 -32.46 22.61 1.50
CA LYS A 371 -33.71 22.03 1.01
C LYS A 371 -33.54 21.69 -0.46
N GLY A 372 -33.99 20.51 -0.87
CA GLY A 372 -33.77 20.06 -2.24
C GLY A 372 -34.52 20.87 -3.29
N GLU A 373 -35.65 21.49 -2.90
CA GLU A 373 -36.41 22.43 -3.75
C GLU A 373 -35.64 23.72 -4.07
N GLU A 374 -34.66 24.09 -3.23
CA GLU A 374 -33.88 25.33 -3.39
C GLU A 374 -32.60 25.10 -4.21
N LEU A 375 -32.25 23.84 -4.48
CA LEU A 375 -31.08 23.48 -5.29
C LEU A 375 -31.42 23.56 -6.78
N GLU A 376 -30.56 24.21 -7.55
CA GLU A 376 -30.68 24.24 -9.01
C GLU A 376 -30.19 22.90 -9.59
N TRP A 377 -31.04 22.20 -10.36
CA TRP A 377 -30.69 20.95 -11.02
C TRP A 377 -30.58 21.11 -12.54
N LYS A 378 -29.44 20.75 -13.11
CA LYS A 378 -29.14 20.95 -14.55
C LYS A 378 -29.86 19.92 -15.42
N VAL A 379 -29.95 18.69 -14.93
CA VAL A 379 -30.47 17.50 -15.62
C VAL A 379 -31.72 16.97 -14.93
N LEU A 380 -31.71 16.87 -13.59
CA LEU A 380 -32.75 16.19 -12.81
C LEU A 380 -34.15 16.78 -13.06
N ASP A 381 -34.31 18.10 -13.00
CA ASP A 381 -35.60 18.77 -13.17
C ASP A 381 -36.19 18.58 -14.57
N LYS A 382 -35.33 18.59 -15.60
CA LYS A 382 -35.77 18.35 -16.99
C LYS A 382 -36.23 16.90 -17.14
N LEU A 383 -35.44 15.95 -16.65
CA LEU A 383 -35.76 14.53 -16.74
C LEU A 383 -37.04 14.18 -15.99
N LEU A 384 -37.21 14.68 -14.75
CA LEU A 384 -38.41 14.42 -13.95
C LEU A 384 -39.67 15.00 -14.61
N ARG A 385 -39.61 16.24 -15.13
CA ARG A 385 -40.75 16.83 -15.86
C ARG A 385 -41.14 16.02 -17.10
N HIS A 386 -40.16 15.58 -17.89
CA HIS A 386 -40.43 14.76 -19.08
C HIS A 386 -40.98 13.38 -18.69
N SER A 387 -40.44 12.77 -17.63
CA SER A 387 -40.93 11.51 -17.09
C SER A 387 -42.39 11.61 -16.63
N ASP A 388 -42.74 12.65 -15.89
CA ASP A 388 -44.11 12.88 -15.42
C ASP A 388 -45.09 13.13 -16.57
N SER A 389 -44.67 13.92 -17.56
CA SER A 389 -45.46 14.16 -18.77
C SER A 389 -45.73 12.85 -19.51
N PHE A 390 -44.69 12.04 -19.72
CA PHE A 390 -44.80 10.74 -20.37
C PHE A 390 -45.70 9.78 -19.58
N TYR A 391 -45.56 9.74 -18.25
CA TYR A 391 -46.39 8.88 -17.42
C TYR A 391 -47.88 9.29 -17.46
N LYS A 392 -48.16 10.61 -17.43
CA LYS A 392 -49.51 11.16 -17.63
C LYS A 392 -50.06 10.81 -19.00
N GLU A 393 -49.26 10.92 -20.05
CA GLU A 393 -49.65 10.53 -21.41
C GLU A 393 -49.99 9.04 -21.50
N VAL A 394 -49.13 8.16 -20.97
CA VAL A 394 -49.37 6.70 -20.94
C VAL A 394 -50.63 6.36 -20.16
N LYS A 395 -50.85 6.99 -19.00
CA LYS A 395 -52.07 6.79 -18.18
C LYS A 395 -53.32 7.25 -18.95
N THR A 396 -53.23 8.37 -19.64
CA THR A 396 -54.32 8.90 -20.49
C THR A 396 -54.60 7.93 -21.63
N ARG A 397 -53.59 7.50 -22.39
CA ARG A 397 -53.73 6.51 -23.47
C ARG A 397 -54.35 5.19 -23.00
N LYS A 398 -53.96 4.69 -21.82
CA LYS A 398 -54.57 3.48 -21.21
C LYS A 398 -56.03 3.69 -20.84
N ALA A 399 -56.39 4.87 -20.31
CA ALA A 399 -57.78 5.21 -20.02
C ALA A 399 -58.62 5.40 -21.29
N SER A 400 -58.05 5.97 -22.36
CA SER A 400 -58.70 6.14 -23.67
C SER A 400 -58.88 4.80 -24.39
N ALA A 401 -57.90 3.89 -24.30
CA ALA A 401 -57.98 2.55 -24.87
C ALA A 401 -59.01 1.64 -24.17
N ALA A 402 -59.50 2.02 -22.97
CA ALA A 402 -60.58 1.33 -22.27
C ALA A 402 -61.99 1.70 -22.80
N VAL A 403 -62.11 2.66 -23.73
CA VAL A 403 -63.35 2.90 -24.47
C VAL A 403 -63.54 1.77 -25.49
N LYS A 404 -64.48 0.88 -25.18
CA LYS A 404 -64.78 -0.36 -25.93
C LYS A 404 -64.90 -0.11 -27.44
N LEU A 405 -63.99 -0.70 -28.22
CA LEU A 405 -64.29 -1.03 -29.61
C LEU A 405 -65.41 -2.09 -29.63
N PRO A 406 -66.46 -1.93 -30.46
CA PRO A 406 -67.51 -2.93 -30.57
C PRO A 406 -66.91 -4.24 -31.08
N ALA A 407 -67.31 -5.36 -30.46
CA ALA A 407 -66.81 -6.68 -30.76
C ALA A 407 -67.08 -7.05 -32.23
N SER A 408 -66.09 -6.82 -33.11
CA SER A 408 -66.15 -7.33 -34.48
C SER A 408 -65.61 -8.76 -34.51
N LYS A 409 -66.38 -9.60 -35.20
CA LYS A 409 -66.26 -11.05 -35.24
C LYS A 409 -64.85 -11.49 -35.67
N ARG A 410 -64.33 -12.45 -34.90
CA ARG A 410 -63.19 -13.31 -35.18
C ARG A 410 -63.15 -13.72 -36.66
N ALA A 411 -62.15 -13.26 -37.41
CA ALA A 411 -61.93 -13.67 -38.79
C ALA A 411 -60.49 -14.20 -39.00
N ARG A 412 -60.46 -15.51 -39.27
CA ARG A 412 -59.52 -16.36 -40.03
C ARG A 412 -58.01 -16.06 -40.09
N ARG A 413 -57.28 -17.09 -39.60
CA ARG A 413 -55.97 -17.62 -40.06
C ARG A 413 -55.23 -16.78 -41.12
N LEU A 414 -54.09 -16.26 -40.73
CA LEU A 414 -53.02 -15.92 -41.66
C LEU A 414 -52.18 -17.17 -41.93
N GLN A 415 -51.99 -17.50 -43.21
CA GLN A 415 -51.04 -18.51 -43.70
C GLN A 415 -49.61 -17.94 -43.59
N PRO A 416 -48.60 -18.81 -43.38
CA PRO A 416 -47.24 -18.37 -43.09
C PRO A 416 -46.52 -17.86 -44.35
N TRP A 417 -45.64 -16.87 -44.15
CA TRP A 417 -44.53 -16.56 -45.04
C TRP A 417 -43.24 -16.93 -44.31
#